data_AF-A0A8S9M1D6-F1
#
_entry.id   AF-A0A8S9M1D6-F1
#
_cell.length_a   1.000
_cell.length_b   1.000
_cell.length_c   1.000
_cell.angle_alpha   90.00
_cell.angle_beta   90.00
_cell.angle_gamma   90.00
#
_symmetry.space_group_name_H-M   'P 1'
#
loop_
_entity.id
_entity.type
_entity.pdbx_description
1 polymer ?
#
loop_
_entity_poly.entity_id
_entity_poly.type
_entity_poly.pdbx_seq_one_letter_code
_entity_poly.pdbx_strand_id
1 'polypeptide(L)'
;MAKMHIDNGDIRGIIDPALAEDDYSLQSMWKIAEKALLCVKPHGNMRPSMSEVQKDIQDAIRMEKEALVGRGGMSDEFSRSSAHSSSFNMGMRDNYVSIDESVLTPTAR
;
A
#
# COMPACT_ATOMS: atom_id res chain seq x y z
N MET A 1 -21.51 -6.01 0.93
CA MET A 1 -21.40 -5.64 -0.50
C MET A 1 -20.14 -6.25 -1.10
N ALA A 2 -18.94 -5.76 -0.80
CA ALA A 2 -17.71 -6.17 -1.50
C ALA A 2 -17.39 -7.69 -1.45
N LYS A 3 -17.57 -8.34 -0.29
CA LYS A 3 -17.31 -9.79 -0.15
C LYS A 3 -18.12 -10.64 -1.16
N MET A 4 -19.39 -10.31 -1.38
CA MET A 4 -20.26 -11.06 -2.29
C MET A 4 -19.79 -10.98 -3.74
N HIS A 5 -19.38 -9.78 -4.17
CA HIS A 5 -18.81 -9.58 -5.51
C HIS A 5 -17.52 -10.39 -5.70
N ILE A 6 -16.63 -10.40 -4.70
CA ILE A 6 -15.40 -11.20 -4.72
C ILE A 6 -15.70 -12.70 -4.77
N ASP A 7 -16.62 -13.19 -3.92
CA ASP A 7 -17.02 -14.62 -3.91
C ASP A 7 -17.65 -15.05 -5.25
N ASN A 8 -18.32 -14.14 -5.95
CA ASN A 8 -18.95 -14.37 -7.25
C ASN A 8 -17.98 -14.21 -8.44
N GLY A 9 -16.71 -13.86 -8.22
CA GLY A 9 -15.76 -13.60 -9.30
C GLY A 9 -15.92 -12.23 -9.98
N ASP A 10 -16.74 -11.34 -9.43
CA ASP A 10 -17.04 -10.01 -9.98
C ASP A 10 -16.21 -8.93 -9.30
N ILE A 11 -14.92 -8.82 -9.65
CA ILE A 11 -14.07 -7.75 -9.10
C ILE A 11 -14.52 -6.37 -9.54
N ARG A 12 -15.08 -6.24 -10.75
CA ARG A 12 -15.47 -4.95 -11.35
C ARG A 12 -16.59 -4.29 -10.54
N GLY A 13 -17.50 -5.07 -9.96
CA GLY A 13 -18.57 -4.58 -9.10
C GLY A 13 -18.12 -3.88 -7.81
N ILE A 14 -16.83 -3.92 -7.46
CA ILE A 14 -16.27 -3.23 -6.28
C ILE A 14 -15.26 -2.14 -6.62
N ILE A 15 -14.97 -1.92 -7.90
CA ILE A 15 -14.03 -0.89 -8.36
C ILE A 15 -14.74 0.46 -8.29
N ASP A 16 -14.01 1.49 -7.85
CA ASP A 16 -14.52 2.86 -7.84
C ASP A 16 -14.90 3.29 -9.28
N PRO A 17 -16.16 3.66 -9.55
CA PRO A 17 -16.60 4.11 -10.87
C PRO A 17 -15.86 5.34 -11.41
N ALA A 18 -15.17 6.09 -10.54
CA ALA A 18 -14.34 7.23 -10.95
C ALA A 18 -13.01 6.81 -11.62
N LEU A 19 -12.59 5.54 -11.48
CA LEU A 19 -11.41 5.01 -12.16
C LEU A 19 -11.75 4.62 -13.60
N ALA A 20 -10.93 5.06 -14.56
CA ALA A 20 -11.11 4.63 -15.95
C ALA A 20 -10.79 3.13 -16.09
N GLU A 21 -11.53 2.41 -16.95
CA GLU A 21 -11.42 0.94 -17.09
C GLU A 21 -10.01 0.44 -17.46
N ASP A 22 -9.19 1.28 -18.08
CA ASP A 22 -7.83 0.94 -18.52
C ASP A 22 -6.72 1.44 -17.58
N ASP A 23 -7.06 2.17 -16.51
CA ASP A 23 -6.11 2.75 -15.55
C ASP A 23 -5.72 1.78 -14.42
N TYR A 24 -6.20 0.54 -14.46
CA TYR A 24 -5.87 -0.48 -13.47
C TYR A 24 -5.72 -1.88 -14.07
N SER A 25 -4.91 -2.71 -13.42
CA SER A 25 -4.82 -4.14 -13.66
C SER A 25 -5.85 -4.89 -12.82
N LEU A 26 -6.64 -5.76 -13.45
CA LEU A 26 -7.55 -6.64 -12.70
C LEU A 26 -6.77 -7.51 -11.70
N GLN A 27 -5.55 -7.93 -12.04
CA GLN A 27 -4.76 -8.78 -11.15
C GLN A 27 -4.29 -8.04 -9.88
N SER A 28 -3.87 -6.78 -10.01
CA SER A 28 -3.49 -5.95 -8.85
C SER A 28 -4.71 -5.68 -7.96
N MET A 29 -5.87 -5.42 -8.58
CA MET A 29 -7.14 -5.20 -7.87
C MET A 29 -7.60 -6.44 -7.09
N TRP A 30 -7.53 -7.64 -7.70
CA TRP A 30 -7.80 -8.90 -7.00
C TRP A 30 -6.89 -9.09 -5.79
N LYS A 31 -5.59 -8.89 -5.96
CA LYS A 31 -4.59 -9.02 -4.90
C LYS A 31 -4.91 -8.13 -3.69
N ILE A 32 -5.26 -6.86 -3.93
CA ILE A 32 -5.62 -5.92 -2.86
C ILE A 32 -6.98 -6.28 -2.23
N ALA A 33 -7.98 -6.64 -3.04
CA ALA A 33 -9.31 -6.98 -2.54
C ALA A 33 -9.28 -8.18 -1.58
N GLU A 34 -8.55 -9.24 -1.95
CA GLU A 34 -8.35 -10.42 -1.11
C GLU A 34 -7.63 -10.06 0.20
N LYS A 35 -6.56 -9.27 0.13
CA LYS A 35 -5.82 -8.84 1.31
C LYS A 35 -6.69 -7.98 2.24
N ALA A 36 -7.46 -7.05 1.69
CA ALA A 36 -8.37 -6.19 2.46
C ALA A 36 -9.42 -7.03 3.22
N LEU A 37 -9.97 -8.08 2.62
CA LEU A 37 -10.90 -9.01 3.30
C LEU A 37 -10.26 -9.73 4.50
N LEU A 38 -8.96 -10.00 4.45
CA LEU A 38 -8.23 -10.59 5.58
C LEU A 38 -7.97 -9.56 6.68
N CYS A 39 -7.66 -8.30 6.32
CA CYS A 39 -7.43 -7.21 7.29
C CYS A 39 -8.64 -6.90 8.17
N VAL A 40 -9.86 -7.14 7.67
CA VAL A 40 -11.12 -6.82 8.37
C VAL A 40 -11.76 -8.02 9.06
N LYS A 41 -11.01 -9.12 9.29
CA LYS A 41 -11.55 -10.28 10.02
C LYS A 41 -12.04 -9.86 11.42
N PRO A 42 -13.14 -10.47 11.92
CA PRO A 42 -13.71 -10.10 13.21
C PRO A 42 -12.73 -10.27 14.38
N HIS A 43 -11.81 -11.23 14.27
CA HIS A 43 -10.86 -11.56 15.33
C HIS A 43 -9.46 -11.15 14.90
N GLY A 44 -8.75 -10.43 15.78
CA GLY A 44 -7.46 -9.81 15.45
C GLY A 44 -6.36 -10.82 15.08
N ASN A 45 -6.39 -12.01 15.70
CA ASN A 45 -5.47 -13.11 15.41
C ASN A 45 -5.67 -13.75 14.03
N MET A 46 -6.79 -13.48 13.35
CA MET A 46 -7.03 -13.92 11.97
C MET A 46 -6.64 -12.85 10.94
N ARG A 47 -6.28 -11.65 11.41
CA ARG A 47 -5.81 -10.57 10.54
C ARG A 47 -4.32 -10.79 10.24
N PRO A 48 -3.86 -10.47 9.03
CA PRO A 48 -2.45 -10.56 8.69
C PRO A 48 -1.62 -9.57 9.52
N SER A 49 -0.34 -9.87 9.70
CA SER A 49 0.61 -8.89 10.24
C SER A 49 0.78 -7.71 9.27
N MET A 50 1.17 -6.55 9.80
CA MET A 50 1.42 -5.37 8.96
C MET A 50 2.51 -5.59 7.91
N SER A 51 3.52 -6.44 8.20
CA SER A 51 4.57 -6.80 7.24
C SER A 51 4.02 -7.62 6.07
N GLU A 52 3.08 -8.54 6.33
CA GLU A 52 2.38 -9.27 5.27
C GLU A 52 1.51 -8.34 4.43
N VAL A 53 0.77 -7.43 5.06
CA VAL A 53 -0.02 -6.41 4.35
C VAL A 53 0.88 -5.56 3.45
N GLN A 54 2.01 -5.10 3.96
CA GLN A 54 2.97 -4.32 3.18
C GLN A 54 3.49 -5.09 1.96
N LYS A 55 3.85 -6.37 2.15
CA LYS A 55 4.34 -7.21 1.06
C LYS A 55 3.30 -7.38 -0.05
N ASP A 56 2.05 -7.65 0.32
CA ASP A 56 0.98 -7.83 -0.68
C ASP A 56 0.63 -6.52 -1.41
N ILE A 57 0.75 -5.37 -0.74
CA ILE A 57 0.61 -4.05 -1.38
C ILE A 57 1.76 -3.83 -2.39
N GLN A 58 3.01 -4.11 -1.99
CA GLN A 58 4.16 -3.98 -2.88
C GLN A 58 4.06 -4.90 -4.10
N ASP A 59 3.57 -6.14 -3.90
CA ASP A 59 3.33 -7.09 -4.98
C ASP A 59 2.25 -6.57 -5.94
N ALA A 60 1.13 -6.04 -5.43
CA ALA A 60 0.08 -5.45 -6.26
C ALA A 60 0.59 -4.25 -7.09
N ILE A 61 1.40 -3.38 -6.50
CA ILE A 61 2.03 -2.26 -7.21
C ILE A 61 2.96 -2.75 -8.32
N ARG A 62 3.72 -3.83 -8.08
CA ARG A 62 4.58 -4.42 -9.12
C ARG A 62 3.75 -4.95 -10.28
N MET A 63 2.66 -5.67 -9.99
CA MET A 63 1.74 -6.20 -11.01
C MET A 63 1.10 -5.09 -11.84
N GLU A 64 0.76 -3.96 -11.21
CA GLU A 64 0.23 -2.78 -11.91
C GLU A 64 1.26 -2.21 -12.89
N LYS A 65 2.51 -2.00 -12.43
CA LYS A 65 3.60 -1.50 -13.28
C LYS A 65 3.90 -2.42 -14.45
N GLU A 66 3.91 -3.73 -14.21
CA GLU A 66 4.10 -4.73 -15.27
C GLU A 66 2.98 -4.68 -16.32
N ALA A 67 1.73 -4.46 -15.88
CA ALA A 67 0.60 -4.28 -16.79
C ALA A 67 0.72 -3.00 -17.64
N LEU A 68 1.20 -1.90 -17.07
CA LEU A 68 1.44 -0.65 -17.80
C LEU A 68 2.52 -0.81 -18.88
N VAL A 69 3.63 -1.48 -18.56
CA VAL A 69 4.69 -1.79 -19.53
C VAL A 69 4.16 -2.67 -20.67
N GLY A 70 3.34 -3.68 -20.34
CA GLY A 70 2.71 -4.57 -21.34
C GLY A 70 1.76 -3.84 -22.31
N ARG A 71 1.20 -2.69 -21.92
CA ARG A 71 0.30 -1.86 -22.75
C ARG A 71 1.03 -0.86 -23.65
N GLY A 72 2.37 -0.89 -23.69
CA GLY A 72 3.16 0.00 -24.56
C GLY A 72 3.52 1.34 -23.93
N GLY A 73 3.35 1.50 -22.61
CA GLY A 73 3.85 2.64 -21.86
C GLY A 73 5.36 2.58 -21.68
N MET A 74 6.11 2.95 -22.72
CA MET A 74 7.52 3.31 -22.58
C MET A 74 7.58 4.72 -21.98
N SER A 75 7.83 4.79 -20.68
CA SER A 75 8.51 5.94 -20.09
C SER A 75 9.55 5.42 -19.11
N ASP A 76 10.79 5.42 -19.59
CA ASP A 76 11.99 5.03 -18.89
C ASP A 76 12.29 5.98 -17.72
N GLU A 77 11.87 5.62 -16.52
CA GLU A 77 12.55 5.97 -15.25
C GLU A 77 12.03 4.95 -14.24
N PHE A 78 12.83 4.01 -13.72
CA PHE A 78 14.02 4.26 -12.94
C PHE A 78 15.09 3.21 -13.27
N SER A 79 16.27 3.72 -13.66
CA SER A 79 17.49 2.93 -13.77
C SER A 79 17.84 2.25 -12.45
N ARG A 80 18.14 0.96 -12.55
CA ARG A 80 18.68 0.11 -11.48
C ARG A 80 20.00 0.69 -10.95
N SER A 81 20.06 0.95 -9.65
CA SER A 81 21.32 0.88 -8.91
C SER A 81 21.10 0.06 -7.63
N SER A 82 21.32 -1.25 -7.76
CA SER A 82 21.54 -2.15 -6.63
C SER A 82 22.99 -2.01 -6.16
N ALA A 83 23.19 -1.41 -4.99
CA ALA A 83 24.23 -1.70 -3.99
C ALA A 83 24.48 -0.47 -3.11
N HIS A 84 23.67 -0.26 -2.08
CA HIS A 84 24.15 0.37 -0.85
C HIS A 84 23.32 -0.10 0.33
N SER A 85 24.05 -0.51 1.36
CA SER A 85 23.62 -0.78 2.73
C SER A 85 22.52 0.14 3.25
N SER A 86 21.71 -0.42 4.15
CA SER A 86 20.98 0.27 5.22
C SER A 86 21.32 1.75 5.42
N SER A 87 20.40 2.64 5.06
CA SER A 87 20.22 3.94 5.69
C SER A 87 18.87 4.51 5.33
N PHE A 88 17.98 4.56 6.32
CA PHE A 88 16.80 5.39 6.29
C PHE A 88 17.26 6.84 6.33
N ASN A 89 17.42 7.46 5.17
CA ASN A 89 17.61 8.91 5.07
C ASN A 89 16.43 9.49 4.29
N MET A 90 15.29 9.60 4.97
CA MET A 90 14.22 10.48 4.52
C MET A 90 14.68 11.90 4.85
N GLY A 91 15.23 12.58 3.84
CA GLY A 91 15.72 13.95 3.94
C GLY A 91 14.66 14.85 4.59
N MET A 92 15.07 15.42 5.72
CA MET A 92 14.40 16.44 6.49
C MET A 92 13.84 17.54 5.59
N ARG A 93 12.52 17.76 5.68
CA ARG A 93 11.97 19.11 5.63
C ARG A 93 11.41 19.39 7.01
N ASP A 94 12.23 20.07 7.80
CA ASP A 94 11.92 20.59 9.12
C ASP A 94 10.65 21.44 9.07
N ASN A 95 9.60 20.97 9.73
CA ASN A 95 8.56 21.79 10.35
C ASN A 95 7.83 20.96 11.42
N TYR A 96 8.61 20.28 12.26
CA TYR A 96 8.09 19.83 13.55
C TYR A 96 8.17 21.02 14.50
N VAL A 97 7.00 21.49 14.94
CA VAL A 97 6.86 22.41 16.06
C VAL A 97 7.63 21.80 17.23
N SER A 98 8.74 22.44 17.63
CA SER A 98 9.55 21.98 18.75
C SER A 98 8.66 21.85 19.98
N ILE A 99 8.50 20.62 20.47
CA ILE A 99 7.84 20.39 21.76
C ILE A 99 8.82 20.91 22.80
N ASP A 100 8.38 21.93 23.53
CA ASP A 100 9.14 22.57 24.58
C ASP A 100 9.54 21.55 25.67
N GLU A 101 10.85 21.40 25.86
CA GLU A 101 11.48 20.51 26.84
C GLU A 101 11.32 21.02 28.28
N SER A 102 10.23 21.72 28.61
CA SER A 102 9.91 22.12 29.99
C SER A 102 8.94 21.14 30.67
N VAL A 103 8.31 20.21 29.92
CA VAL A 103 7.28 19.29 30.45
C VAL A 103 7.87 17.99 31.01
N LEU A 104 9.16 17.71 30.80
CA LEU A 104 9.78 16.44 31.24
C LEU A 104 10.37 16.48 32.66
N THR A 105 10.28 17.61 33.38
CA THR A 105 10.71 17.63 34.78
C THR A 105 9.56 17.22 35.69
N PRO A 106 9.70 16.14 36.50
CA PRO A 106 8.73 15.85 37.54
C PRO A 106 8.80 16.98 38.56
N THR A 107 7.76 17.80 38.63
CA THR A 107 7.60 18.76 39.71
C THR A 107 7.14 17.98 40.94
N ALA A 108 8.09 17.62 41.80
CA ALA A 108 7.78 17.18 43.14
C ALA A 108 7.40 18.40 43.98
N ARG A 109 6.13 18.51 44.35
CA ARG A 109 5.68 19.11 45.62
C ARG A 109 4.25 18.76 45.95
#